data_AF-A0A937EPT7-F1
#
_entry.id   AF-A0A937EPT7-F1
#
_cell.length_a   1.000
_cell.length_b   1.000
_cell.length_c   1.000
_cell.angle_alpha   90.00
_cell.angle_beta   90.00
_cell.angle_gamma   90.00
#
_symmetry.space_group_name_H-M   'P 1'
#
loop_
_entity.id
_entity.type
_entity.pdbx_description
1 polymer ?
#
loop_
_entity_poly.entity_id
_entity_poly.type
_entity_poly.pdbx_seq_one_letter_code
_entity_poly.pdbx_strand_id
1 'polypeptide(L)'
;MGLLLAPPALTGEFCPVSLWRGVERLPVRPVAPAALPPGGLRAAFAASVGELTEGVATIGVAVSGGLDSLATLVHACQVADGRRVIAFTIDMTDDDGRSSVAVVRTLLRSLALEHVRLEVISPEHRTAAPWSALGPRRDALPELNAAVAARAAELGVGVLLSGDGADELLGVPRYATGAIARRHGVRAAARYAADVARSGPGVMGEVLATGSSLLRPVRRAGAYWAVNWPEWADPQATAVLAEPYRARAMAWARAWVADRITQHAEAGRSWAQADAHDAFYPHDLLPAAGEVQEASPYLTQTFLSAAWALPLADRYGPHLPTAYWRCKAQVISL
;
A
#
# COMPACT_ATOMS: atom_id res chain seq x y z
N MET A 1 -22.18 12.89 -1.94
CA MET A 1 -21.79 12.91 -0.52
C MET A 1 -22.16 11.63 0.23
N GLY A 2 -23.44 11.22 0.31
CA GLY A 2 -23.84 10.04 1.12
C GLY A 2 -23.11 8.72 0.81
N LEU A 3 -22.64 8.52 -0.43
CA LEU A 3 -21.84 7.34 -0.81
C LEU A 3 -20.45 7.29 -0.15
N LEU A 4 -19.88 8.42 0.28
CA LEU A 4 -18.62 8.42 1.04
C LEU A 4 -18.75 7.72 2.39
N LEU A 5 -19.98 7.67 2.92
CA LEU A 5 -20.32 7.04 4.18
C LEU A 5 -20.92 5.63 3.98
N ALA A 6 -20.86 5.10 2.75
CA ALA A 6 -21.16 3.70 2.51
C ALA A 6 -20.02 2.84 3.07
N PRO A 7 -20.29 1.67 3.68
CA PRO A 7 -19.27 0.92 4.39
C PRO A 7 -18.01 0.64 3.56
N PRO A 8 -18.09 0.10 2.32
CA PRO A 8 -16.89 -0.17 1.53
C PRO A 8 -16.04 1.07 1.24
N ALA A 9 -16.68 2.22 1.02
CA ALA A 9 -15.98 3.48 0.72
C ALA A 9 -15.31 4.08 1.96
N LEU A 10 -15.87 3.83 3.15
CA LEU A 10 -15.36 4.33 4.41
C LEU A 10 -14.18 3.47 4.92
N THR A 11 -14.33 2.15 4.91
CA THR A 11 -13.34 1.20 5.43
C THR A 11 -12.28 0.82 4.40
N GLY A 12 -12.64 0.79 3.11
CA GLY A 12 -11.69 0.56 2.02
C GLY A 12 -10.99 1.83 1.55
N GLU A 13 -11.21 2.95 2.24
CA GLU A 13 -10.54 4.23 2.01
C GLU A 13 -10.58 4.77 0.57
N PHE A 14 -11.53 4.34 -0.26
CA PHE A 14 -11.70 4.84 -1.63
C PHE A 14 -12.95 5.72 -1.85
N CYS A 15 -12.86 6.69 -2.77
CA CYS A 15 -14.00 7.56 -3.13
C CYS A 15 -14.79 6.96 -4.31
N PRO A 16 -16.05 6.56 -4.11
CA PRO A 16 -16.77 5.70 -5.08
C PRO A 16 -17.24 6.45 -6.33
N VAL A 17 -17.44 7.76 -6.23
CA VAL A 17 -17.82 8.66 -7.32
C VAL A 17 -17.22 10.03 -7.05
N SER A 18 -16.97 10.80 -8.09
CA SER A 18 -16.60 12.21 -7.93
C SER A 18 -17.68 12.97 -7.12
N LEU A 19 -17.23 13.84 -6.24
CA LEU A 19 -18.12 14.71 -5.45
C LEU A 19 -18.61 15.91 -6.25
N TRP A 20 -18.03 16.16 -7.42
CA TRP A 20 -18.23 17.39 -8.17
C TRP A 20 -18.81 17.08 -9.54
N ARG A 21 -19.82 17.87 -9.92
CA ARG A 21 -20.48 17.76 -11.22
C ARG A 21 -19.46 18.07 -12.33
N GLY A 22 -19.41 17.21 -13.34
CA GLY A 22 -18.53 17.39 -14.50
C GLY A 22 -17.07 16.98 -14.27
N VAL A 23 -16.72 16.53 -13.07
CA VAL A 23 -15.41 15.95 -12.80
C VAL A 23 -15.56 14.43 -12.84
N GLU A 24 -14.91 13.79 -13.81
CA GLU A 24 -14.77 12.35 -13.85
C GLU A 24 -13.54 11.94 -13.05
N ARG A 25 -13.70 10.91 -12.22
CA ARG A 25 -12.56 10.31 -11.54
C ARG A 25 -12.08 9.12 -12.35
N LEU A 26 -10.81 9.15 -12.75
CA LEU A 26 -10.18 8.02 -13.41
C LEU A 26 -9.58 7.11 -12.33
N PRO A 27 -10.17 5.93 -12.07
CA PRO A 27 -9.58 4.99 -11.13
C PRO A 27 -8.23 4.52 -11.67
N VAL A 28 -7.29 4.22 -10.77
CA VAL A 28 -6.04 3.55 -11.17
C VAL A 28 -6.43 2.20 -11.76
N ARG A 29 -6.12 2.03 -13.05
CA ARG A 29 -6.49 0.82 -13.77
C ARG A 29 -5.56 -0.32 -13.36
N PRO A 30 -6.06 -1.56 -13.27
CA PRO A 30 -5.21 -2.73 -13.14
C PRO A 30 -4.13 -2.75 -14.21
N VAL A 31 -2.89 -2.86 -13.76
CA VAL A 31 -1.73 -2.97 -14.64
C VAL A 31 -1.54 -4.43 -15.04
N ALA A 32 -1.31 -4.68 -16.33
CA ALA A 32 -0.95 -6.00 -16.79
C ALA A 32 0.46 -6.37 -16.29
N PRO A 33 0.68 -7.60 -15.79
CA PRO A 33 2.01 -8.05 -15.40
C PRO A 33 2.94 -8.04 -16.63
N ALA A 34 4.16 -7.56 -16.45
CA ALA A 34 5.20 -7.58 -17.47
C ALA A 34 6.36 -8.48 -17.03
N ALA A 35 7.10 -9.04 -17.99
CA ALA A 35 8.29 -9.81 -17.67
C ALA A 35 9.26 -8.99 -16.79
N LEU A 36 9.82 -9.64 -15.77
CA LEU A 36 10.80 -8.98 -14.90
C LEU A 36 12.03 -8.56 -15.73
N PRO A 37 12.55 -7.33 -15.55
CA PRO A 37 13.75 -6.92 -16.25
C PRO A 37 14.97 -7.71 -15.75
N PRO A 38 16.10 -7.71 -16.48
CA PRO A 38 17.37 -8.18 -15.96
C PRO A 38 17.70 -7.48 -14.63
N GLY A 39 18.05 -8.25 -13.60
CA GLY A 39 18.21 -7.73 -12.23
C GLY A 39 16.91 -7.73 -11.40
N GLY A 40 15.80 -8.19 -11.97
CA GLY A 40 14.56 -8.45 -11.27
C GLY A 40 13.87 -7.21 -10.72
N LEU A 41 13.17 -7.37 -9.59
CA LEU A 41 12.39 -6.31 -8.97
C LEU A 41 13.25 -5.12 -8.51
N ARG A 42 14.49 -5.38 -8.06
CA ARG A 42 15.46 -4.32 -7.70
C ARG A 42 15.77 -3.40 -8.87
N ALA A 43 16.00 -3.96 -10.05
CA ALA A 43 16.28 -3.17 -11.25
C ALA A 43 15.06 -2.33 -11.67
N ALA A 44 13.85 -2.90 -11.59
CA ALA A 44 12.61 -2.16 -11.81
C ALA A 44 12.46 -1.00 -10.81
N PHE A 45 12.75 -1.24 -9.52
CA PHE A 45 12.66 -0.20 -8.48
C PHE A 45 13.65 0.94 -8.71
N ALA A 46 14.91 0.61 -9.00
CA ALA A 46 15.94 1.60 -9.30
C ALA A 46 15.57 2.44 -10.53
N ALA A 47 15.02 1.82 -11.58
CA ALA A 47 14.52 2.52 -12.75
C ALA A 47 13.38 3.48 -12.40
N SER A 48 12.44 3.06 -11.55
CA SER A 48 11.34 3.90 -11.08
C SER A 48 11.80 5.09 -10.24
N VAL A 49 12.81 4.91 -9.37
CA VAL A 49 13.40 6.04 -8.63
C VAL A 49 14.15 6.97 -9.58
N GLY A 50 14.85 6.44 -10.59
CA GLY A 50 15.48 7.22 -11.65
C GLY A 50 14.47 8.09 -12.42
N GLU A 51 13.39 7.48 -12.90
CA GLU A 51 12.28 8.14 -13.62
C GLU A 51 11.68 9.29 -12.79
N LEU A 52 11.32 9.02 -11.52
CA LEU A 52 10.70 10.01 -10.65
C LEU A 52 11.63 11.15 -10.23
N THR A 53 12.94 10.95 -10.32
CA THR A 53 13.94 11.94 -9.93
C THR A 53 14.64 12.57 -11.13
N GLU A 54 14.20 12.32 -12.36
CA GLU A 54 14.83 12.92 -13.53
C GLU A 54 14.71 14.46 -13.49
N GLY A 55 15.83 15.16 -13.72
CA GLY A 55 15.86 16.62 -13.79
C GLY A 55 15.70 17.37 -12.46
N VAL A 56 15.53 16.69 -11.31
CA VAL A 56 15.40 17.35 -10.01
C VAL A 56 16.76 17.56 -9.34
N ALA A 57 17.04 18.75 -8.81
CA ALA A 57 18.32 19.07 -8.15
C ALA A 57 18.36 18.61 -6.68
N THR A 58 17.20 18.55 -6.01
CA THR A 58 17.07 18.05 -4.63
C THR A 58 15.93 17.03 -4.58
N ILE A 59 16.24 15.86 -4.05
CA ILE A 59 15.30 14.75 -3.82
C ILE A 59 14.92 14.76 -2.34
N GLY A 60 13.62 14.80 -2.06
CA GLY A 60 13.07 14.59 -0.72
C GLY A 60 12.61 13.14 -0.58
N VAL A 61 12.75 12.56 0.61
CA VAL A 61 12.18 11.25 0.93
C VAL A 61 11.46 11.32 2.28
N ALA A 62 10.17 10.99 2.33
CA ALA A 62 9.44 10.80 3.57
C ALA A 62 9.80 9.43 4.18
N VAL A 63 10.38 9.44 5.38
CA VAL A 63 10.93 8.25 6.06
C VAL A 63 10.22 8.06 7.40
N SER A 64 9.53 6.93 7.55
CA SER A 64 8.85 6.56 8.81
C SER A 64 9.72 5.72 9.74
N GLY A 65 10.84 5.20 9.23
CA GLY A 65 11.66 4.16 9.88
C GLY A 65 11.26 2.73 9.49
N GLY A 66 10.17 2.57 8.73
CA GLY A 66 9.79 1.30 8.11
C GLY A 66 10.66 0.93 6.90
N LEU A 67 10.70 -0.36 6.56
CA LEU A 67 11.54 -0.90 5.49
C LEU A 67 11.24 -0.28 4.11
N ASP A 68 10.00 0.09 3.83
CA ASP A 68 9.57 0.53 2.50
C ASP A 68 10.13 1.92 2.18
N SER A 69 9.96 2.85 3.11
CA SER A 69 10.53 4.20 3.03
C SER A 69 12.06 4.19 3.09
N LEU A 70 12.64 3.21 3.79
CA LEU A 70 14.08 3.03 3.87
C LEU A 70 14.66 2.55 2.53
N ALA A 71 14.00 1.59 1.86
CA ALA A 71 14.37 1.16 0.52
C ALA A 71 14.28 2.33 -0.47
N THR A 72 13.21 3.14 -0.42
CA THR A 72 13.12 4.38 -1.20
C THR A 72 14.30 5.32 -0.94
N LEU A 73 14.66 5.55 0.32
CA LEU A 73 15.79 6.42 0.67
C LEU A 73 17.13 5.89 0.14
N VAL A 74 17.42 4.61 0.34
CA VAL A 74 18.67 3.98 -0.11
C VAL A 74 18.81 4.10 -1.63
N HIS A 75 17.75 3.81 -2.38
CA HIS A 75 17.76 3.92 -3.84
C HIS A 75 17.82 5.38 -4.30
N ALA A 76 17.16 6.31 -3.61
CA ALA A 76 17.27 7.75 -3.89
C ALA A 76 18.73 8.23 -3.75
N CYS A 77 19.44 7.79 -2.70
CA CYS A 77 20.86 8.08 -2.52
C CYS A 77 21.73 7.48 -3.63
N GLN A 78 21.44 6.26 -4.08
CA GLN A 78 22.19 5.60 -5.15
C GLN A 78 22.06 6.33 -6.49
N VAL A 79 20.86 6.81 -6.83
CA VAL A 79 20.64 7.52 -8.10
C VAL A 79 20.97 9.01 -8.02
N ALA A 80 21.23 9.56 -6.83
CA ALA A 80 21.39 11.00 -6.65
C ALA A 80 22.55 11.58 -7.48
N ASP A 81 23.63 10.82 -7.72
CA ASP A 81 24.78 11.26 -8.56
C ASP A 81 25.26 12.70 -8.27
N GLY A 82 25.55 12.98 -6.99
CA GLY A 82 25.97 14.31 -6.52
C GLY A 82 24.84 15.31 -6.22
N ARG A 83 23.60 14.97 -6.55
CA ARG A 83 22.41 15.75 -6.14
C ARG A 83 22.14 15.62 -4.65
N ARG A 84 21.42 16.59 -4.09
CA ARG A 84 21.11 16.61 -2.65
C ARG A 84 19.93 15.70 -2.34
N VAL A 85 20.08 14.87 -1.31
CA VAL A 85 19.00 14.05 -0.73
C VAL A 85 18.67 14.55 0.66
N ILE A 86 17.38 14.75 0.95
CA ILE A 86 16.87 15.15 2.27
C ILE A 86 15.83 14.12 2.72
N ALA A 87 16.04 13.53 3.88
CA ALA A 87 15.06 12.68 4.55
C ALA A 87 14.16 13.54 5.44
N PHE A 88 12.85 13.33 5.37
CA PHE A 88 11.85 13.98 6.21
C PHE A 88 11.21 12.93 7.12
N THR A 89 11.15 13.19 8.42
CA THR A 89 10.46 12.33 9.39
C THR A 89 9.55 13.18 10.27
N ILE A 90 8.37 12.67 10.61
CA ILE A 90 7.51 13.24 11.64
C ILE A 90 7.89 12.58 12.96
N ASP A 91 8.13 13.35 14.03
CA ASP A 91 8.53 12.81 15.35
C ASP A 91 7.35 12.23 16.12
N MET A 92 6.87 11.08 15.66
CA MET A 92 5.82 10.33 16.34
C MET A 92 6.42 9.36 17.35
N THR A 93 5.66 9.10 18.42
CA THR A 93 6.00 8.12 19.44
C THR A 93 5.10 6.90 19.27
N ASP A 94 5.68 5.71 19.21
CA ASP A 94 4.91 4.46 19.15
C ASP A 94 4.35 4.06 20.54
N ASP A 95 3.59 2.96 20.59
CA ASP A 95 2.97 2.46 21.83
C ASP A 95 4.00 2.03 22.89
N ASP A 96 5.25 1.77 22.48
CA ASP A 96 6.37 1.44 23.37
C ASP A 96 7.13 2.69 23.85
N GLY A 97 6.65 3.89 23.51
CA GLY A 97 7.29 5.15 23.88
C GLY A 97 8.52 5.51 23.03
N ARG A 98 8.72 4.85 21.88
CA ARG A 98 9.89 5.09 21.02
C ARG A 98 9.58 6.14 19.97
N SER A 99 10.48 7.13 19.86
CA SER A 99 10.43 8.15 18.83
C SER A 99 10.88 7.60 17.47
N SER A 100 10.13 7.89 16.41
CA SER A 100 10.49 7.62 15.02
C SER A 100 11.83 8.28 14.64
N VAL A 101 12.12 9.48 15.15
CA VAL A 101 13.39 10.19 14.90
C VAL A 101 14.58 9.38 15.43
N ALA A 102 14.46 8.79 16.62
CA ALA A 102 15.51 7.96 17.19
C ALA A 102 15.77 6.71 16.32
N VAL A 103 14.70 6.10 15.80
CA VAL A 103 14.79 4.96 14.87
C VAL A 103 15.46 5.38 13.56
N VAL A 104 14.98 6.45 12.91
CA VAL A 104 15.51 6.95 11.63
C VAL A 104 16.99 7.33 11.76
N ARG A 105 17.39 8.04 12.81
CA ARG A 105 18.81 8.37 13.05
C ARG A 105 19.68 7.13 13.20
N THR A 106 19.18 6.10 13.87
CA THR A 106 19.89 4.83 14.03
C THR A 106 20.05 4.12 12.69
N LEU A 107 19.01 4.12 11.85
CA LEU A 107 19.04 3.54 10.50
C LEU A 107 20.02 4.27 9.59
N LEU A 108 19.99 5.61 9.57
CA LEU A 108 20.92 6.43 8.77
C LEU A 108 22.38 6.09 9.13
N ARG A 109 22.70 6.02 10.43
CA ARG A 109 24.04 5.62 10.89
C ARG A 109 24.39 4.19 10.50
N SER A 110 23.47 3.25 10.70
CA SER A 110 23.72 1.82 10.44
C SER A 110 23.94 1.52 8.95
N LEU A 111 23.43 2.38 8.06
CA LEU A 111 23.57 2.28 6.61
C LEU A 111 24.62 3.23 6.03
N ALA A 112 25.41 3.91 6.86
CA ALA A 112 26.40 4.91 6.44
C ALA A 112 25.80 6.06 5.58
N LEU A 113 24.56 6.44 5.89
CA LEU A 113 23.80 7.52 5.26
C LEU A 113 23.84 8.81 6.09
N GLU A 114 24.87 9.04 6.93
CA GLU A 114 24.96 10.26 7.74
C GLU A 114 25.13 11.55 6.92
N HIS A 115 25.50 11.41 5.63
CA HIS A 115 25.54 12.51 4.68
C HIS A 115 24.15 12.99 4.24
N VAL A 116 23.09 12.21 4.48
CA VAL A 116 21.70 12.60 4.21
C VAL A 116 21.24 13.57 5.29
N ARG A 117 20.76 14.74 4.88
CA ARG A 117 20.15 15.71 5.80
C ARG A 117 18.81 15.17 6.30
N LEU A 118 18.66 15.07 7.62
CA LEU A 118 17.39 14.69 8.26
C LEU A 118 16.64 15.93 8.73
N GLU A 119 15.47 16.19 8.14
CA GLU A 119 14.51 17.17 8.62
C GLU A 119 13.46 16.49 9.50
N VAL A 120 13.25 17.04 10.69
CA VAL A 120 12.29 16.53 11.66
C VAL A 120 11.11 17.48 11.74
N ILE A 121 9.90 16.95 11.48
CA ILE A 121 8.64 17.68 11.61
C ILE A 121 8.05 17.35 12.98
N SER A 122 7.77 18.39 13.77
CA SER A 122 7.06 18.25 15.04
C SER A 122 5.59 17.88 14.77
N PRO A 123 4.99 16.92 15.51
CA PRO A 123 3.56 16.63 15.42
C PRO A 123 2.64 17.82 15.74
N GLU A 124 3.17 18.84 16.41
CA GLU A 124 2.44 20.08 16.72
C GLU A 124 2.42 21.05 15.53
N HIS A 125 3.30 20.86 14.54
CA HIS A 125 3.38 21.68 13.34
C HIS A 125 2.48 21.12 12.25
N ARG A 126 1.16 21.30 12.42
CA ARG A 126 0.14 20.87 11.46
C ARG A 126 -0.12 21.96 10.42
N THR A 127 -0.26 21.56 9.16
CA THR A 127 -0.63 22.45 8.06
C THR A 127 -1.88 21.92 7.41
N ALA A 128 -2.87 22.78 7.15
CA ALA A 128 -4.05 22.34 6.42
C ALA A 128 -3.66 21.92 5.00
N ALA A 129 -4.05 20.71 4.59
CA ALA A 129 -3.84 20.28 3.21
C ALA A 129 -4.61 21.20 2.23
N PRO A 130 -4.04 21.50 1.05
CA PRO A 130 -4.73 22.27 0.03
C PRO A 130 -6.07 21.62 -0.36
N TRP A 131 -7.05 22.46 -0.71
CA TRP A 131 -8.29 21.95 -1.27
C TRP A 131 -8.05 21.25 -2.61
N SER A 132 -8.77 20.16 -2.89
CA SER A 132 -8.71 19.47 -4.16
C SER A 132 -10.07 19.02 -4.69
N ALA A 133 -10.24 19.15 -6.01
CA ALA A 133 -11.37 18.59 -6.73
C ALA A 133 -11.38 17.04 -6.72
N LEU A 134 -10.29 16.38 -6.36
CA LEU A 134 -10.27 14.92 -6.23
C LEU A 134 -10.93 14.44 -4.92
N GLY A 135 -11.29 15.36 -4.02
CA GLY A 135 -11.84 15.07 -2.71
C GLY A 135 -10.81 15.28 -1.59
N PRO A 136 -11.14 14.90 -0.35
CA PRO A 136 -10.21 14.99 0.76
C PRO A 136 -9.06 13.98 0.59
N ARG A 137 -7.89 14.31 1.15
CA ARG A 137 -6.85 13.32 1.37
C ARG A 137 -7.32 12.28 2.39
N ARG A 138 -6.97 11.01 2.15
CA ARG A 138 -7.40 9.86 2.95
C ARG A 138 -6.24 9.05 3.52
N ASP A 139 -5.04 9.56 3.34
CA ASP A 139 -3.85 9.05 4.00
C ASP A 139 -3.88 9.33 5.50
N ALA A 140 -3.02 8.61 6.23
CA ALA A 140 -2.80 8.89 7.64
C ALA A 140 -2.19 10.29 7.80
N LEU A 141 -2.74 11.07 8.74
CA LEU A 141 -2.19 12.36 9.17
C LEU A 141 -2.00 13.39 8.03
N PRO A 142 -3.07 13.70 7.26
CA PRO A 142 -2.97 14.56 6.07
C PRO A 142 -2.39 15.96 6.39
N GLU A 143 -2.63 16.48 7.60
CA GLU A 143 -2.10 17.78 8.02
C GLU A 143 -0.57 17.77 8.26
N LEU A 144 -0.03 16.64 8.70
CA LEU A 144 1.41 16.49 8.90
C LEU A 144 2.12 16.19 7.58
N ASN A 145 1.48 15.46 6.66
CA ASN A 145 2.00 15.28 5.31
C ASN A 145 2.02 16.62 4.54
N ALA A 146 1.02 17.47 4.73
CA ALA A 146 1.05 18.86 4.23
C ALA A 146 2.18 19.69 4.85
N ALA A 147 2.45 19.54 6.15
CA ALA A 147 3.58 20.21 6.80
C ALA A 147 4.94 19.73 6.25
N VAL A 148 5.09 18.42 6.00
CA VAL A 148 6.27 17.85 5.34
C VAL A 148 6.42 18.43 3.93
N ALA A 149 5.34 18.47 3.13
CA ALA A 149 5.38 19.00 1.77
C ALA A 149 5.71 20.50 1.73
N ALA A 150 5.16 21.30 2.65
CA ALA A 150 5.49 22.72 2.80
C ALA A 150 6.97 22.90 3.14
N ARG A 151 7.47 22.13 4.12
CA ARG A 151 8.90 22.18 4.49
C ARG A 151 9.81 21.71 3.36
N ALA A 152 9.39 20.73 2.57
CA ALA A 152 10.11 20.29 1.39
C ALA A 152 10.19 21.42 0.33
N ALA A 153 9.09 22.16 0.12
CA ALA A 153 9.05 23.30 -0.80
C ALA A 153 10.03 24.40 -0.37
N GLU A 154 10.04 24.77 0.92
CA GLU A 154 10.97 25.77 1.49
C GLU A 154 12.44 25.40 1.25
N LEU A 155 12.74 24.09 1.22
CA LEU A 155 14.08 23.58 1.01
C LEU A 155 14.42 23.41 -0.48
N GLY A 156 13.50 23.71 -1.41
CA GLY A 156 13.72 23.55 -2.85
C GLY A 156 13.77 22.08 -3.29
N VAL A 157 13.04 21.20 -2.62
CA VAL A 157 12.83 19.82 -3.04
C VAL A 157 12.00 19.81 -4.33
N GLY A 158 12.48 19.13 -5.38
CA GLY A 158 11.76 19.00 -6.64
C GLY A 158 10.72 17.87 -6.65
N VAL A 159 11.00 16.79 -5.89
CA VAL A 159 10.11 15.64 -5.72
C VAL A 159 10.24 15.09 -4.30
N LEU A 160 9.11 14.77 -3.68
CA LEU A 160 9.04 14.12 -2.36
C LEU A 160 8.60 12.66 -2.54
N LEU A 161 9.55 11.74 -2.37
CA LEU A 161 9.33 10.30 -2.51
C LEU A 161 8.79 9.69 -1.20
N SER A 162 7.92 8.70 -1.28
CA SER A 162 7.44 7.92 -0.13
C SER A 162 7.64 6.41 -0.30
N GLY A 163 7.27 5.65 0.74
CA GLY A 163 7.21 4.18 0.70
C GLY A 163 5.82 3.63 0.36
N ASP A 164 4.88 4.49 -0.05
CA ASP A 164 3.46 4.11 -0.16
C ASP A 164 3.23 3.06 -1.26
N GLY A 165 2.29 2.15 -1.03
CA GLY A 165 1.95 1.07 -1.95
C GLY A 165 2.82 -0.18 -1.82
N ALA A 166 3.92 -0.13 -1.06
CA ALA A 166 4.82 -1.26 -0.90
C ALA A 166 4.16 -2.44 -0.18
N ASP A 167 3.40 -2.19 0.88
CA ASP A 167 2.73 -3.22 1.66
C ASP A 167 1.64 -3.92 0.86
N GLU A 168 0.82 -3.15 0.15
CA GLU A 168 -0.26 -3.64 -0.70
C GLU A 168 0.29 -4.46 -1.88
N LEU A 169 1.41 -4.01 -2.45
CA LEU A 169 1.96 -4.57 -3.68
C LEU A 169 2.94 -5.73 -3.44
N LEU A 170 3.76 -5.67 -2.39
CA LEU A 170 4.84 -6.63 -2.13
C LEU A 170 4.64 -7.45 -0.87
N GLY A 171 3.69 -7.06 -0.01
CA GLY A 171 3.31 -7.85 1.15
C GLY A 171 2.86 -9.24 0.76
N VAL A 172 3.15 -10.21 1.63
CA VAL A 172 2.68 -11.58 1.44
C VAL A 172 1.16 -11.60 1.59
N PRO A 173 0.41 -12.01 0.55
CA PRO A 173 -1.04 -12.08 0.67
C PRO A 173 -1.43 -13.14 1.71
N ARG A 174 -2.61 -12.97 2.29
CA ARG A 174 -3.28 -14.03 3.04
C ARG A 174 -3.56 -15.21 2.12
N TYR A 175 -3.81 -16.38 2.71
CA TYR A 175 -4.20 -17.60 1.99
C TYR A 175 -3.08 -18.19 1.12
N ALA A 176 -1.83 -17.80 1.36
CA ALA A 176 -0.69 -18.17 0.52
C ALA A 176 -0.07 -19.53 0.89
N THR A 177 -0.55 -20.23 1.95
CA THR A 177 0.07 -21.47 2.44
C THR A 177 0.28 -22.50 1.34
N GLY A 178 -0.73 -22.74 0.50
CA GLY A 178 -0.62 -23.70 -0.60
C GLY A 178 0.38 -23.28 -1.68
N ALA A 179 0.48 -21.97 -1.98
CA ALA A 179 1.45 -21.46 -2.95
C ALA A 179 2.89 -21.56 -2.40
N ILE A 180 3.08 -21.21 -1.14
CA ILE A 180 4.36 -21.31 -0.43
C ILE A 180 4.79 -22.77 -0.30
N ALA A 181 3.88 -23.70 0.02
CA ALA A 181 4.19 -25.13 0.11
C ALA A 181 4.73 -25.69 -1.21
N ARG A 182 4.13 -25.30 -2.34
CA ARG A 182 4.59 -25.74 -3.67
C ARG A 182 5.93 -25.14 -4.06
N ARG A 183 6.20 -23.89 -3.68
CA ARG A 183 7.38 -23.13 -4.10
C ARG A 183 8.59 -23.37 -3.20
N HIS A 184 8.38 -23.36 -1.89
CA HIS A 184 9.43 -23.36 -0.85
C HIS A 184 9.36 -24.58 0.08
N GLY A 185 8.40 -25.49 -0.14
CA GLY A 185 8.22 -26.72 0.63
C GLY A 185 7.34 -26.57 1.88
N VAL A 186 6.94 -27.71 2.44
CA VAL A 186 5.99 -27.78 3.58
C VAL A 186 6.48 -27.10 4.86
N ARG A 187 7.80 -27.08 5.10
CA ARG A 187 8.38 -26.40 6.28
C ARG A 187 8.21 -24.88 6.19
N ALA A 188 8.41 -24.31 5.00
CA ALA A 188 8.18 -22.89 4.76
C ALA A 188 6.69 -22.54 4.92
N ALA A 189 5.80 -23.40 4.42
CA ALA A 189 4.36 -23.22 4.56
C ALA A 189 3.90 -23.26 6.03
N ALA A 190 4.42 -24.22 6.82
CA ALA A 190 4.13 -24.28 8.26
C ALA A 190 4.63 -23.03 9.01
N ARG A 191 5.82 -22.52 8.63
CA ARG A 191 6.36 -21.28 9.20
C ARG A 191 5.51 -20.07 8.84
N TYR A 192 5.09 -19.95 7.58
CA TYR A 192 4.16 -18.91 7.14
C TYR A 192 2.85 -18.97 7.91
N ALA A 193 2.23 -20.15 8.02
CA ALA A 193 0.98 -20.33 8.76
C ALA A 193 1.12 -19.91 10.23
N ALA A 194 2.28 -20.15 10.86
CA ALA A 194 2.58 -19.67 12.21
C ALA A 194 2.75 -18.13 12.28
N ASP A 195 3.40 -17.53 11.27
CA ASP A 195 3.58 -16.07 11.20
C ASP A 195 2.23 -15.34 11.05
N VAL A 196 1.30 -15.89 10.26
CA VAL A 196 -0.03 -15.29 10.02
C VAL A 196 -1.12 -15.77 10.98
N ALA A 197 -0.81 -16.68 11.91
CA ALA A 197 -1.80 -17.26 12.82
C ALA A 197 -2.55 -16.21 13.67
N ARG A 198 -1.91 -15.06 13.91
CA ARG A 198 -2.47 -13.94 14.71
C ARG A 198 -3.07 -12.82 13.87
N SER A 199 -3.06 -12.92 12.55
CA SER A 199 -3.60 -11.90 11.65
C SER A 199 -4.91 -12.36 11.00
N GLY A 200 -5.93 -11.51 11.05
CA GLY A 200 -7.20 -11.73 10.33
C GLY A 200 -7.82 -13.11 10.59
N PRO A 201 -8.30 -13.81 9.55
CA PRO A 201 -8.90 -15.16 9.66
C PRO A 201 -7.94 -16.29 10.09
N GLY A 202 -6.64 -15.99 10.23
CA GLY A 202 -5.62 -16.90 10.75
C GLY A 202 -5.54 -18.25 10.00
N VAL A 203 -5.14 -19.29 10.73
CA VAL A 203 -4.95 -20.65 10.17
C VAL A 203 -6.24 -21.24 9.61
N MET A 204 -7.40 -20.93 10.21
CA MET A 204 -8.68 -21.42 9.69
C MET A 204 -8.95 -20.86 8.29
N GLY A 205 -8.63 -19.59 8.06
CA GLY A 205 -8.70 -18.96 6.74
C GLY A 205 -7.86 -19.69 5.70
N GLU A 206 -6.63 -20.09 6.03
CA GLU A 206 -5.73 -20.86 5.15
C GLU A 206 -6.31 -22.24 4.77
N VAL A 207 -6.91 -22.93 5.75
CA VAL A 207 -7.57 -24.22 5.54
C VAL A 207 -8.78 -24.06 4.62
N LEU A 208 -9.64 -23.07 4.90
CA LEU A 208 -10.81 -22.76 4.07
C LEU A 208 -10.40 -22.38 2.65
N ALA A 209 -9.35 -21.57 2.49
CA ALA A 209 -8.83 -21.21 1.17
C ALA A 209 -8.39 -22.43 0.36
N THR A 210 -7.71 -23.38 1.01
CA THR A 210 -7.27 -24.63 0.38
C THR A 210 -8.47 -25.47 -0.07
N GLY A 211 -9.47 -25.66 0.81
CA GLY A 211 -10.69 -26.40 0.50
C GLY A 211 -11.58 -25.72 -0.54
N SER A 212 -11.54 -24.38 -0.62
CA SER A 212 -12.36 -23.58 -1.54
C SER A 212 -12.07 -23.86 -3.02
N SER A 213 -10.92 -24.46 -3.33
CA SER A 213 -10.52 -24.83 -4.69
C SER A 213 -11.50 -25.80 -5.38
N LEU A 214 -12.27 -26.56 -4.60
CA LEU A 214 -13.30 -27.49 -5.07
C LEU A 214 -14.64 -26.80 -5.39
N LEU A 215 -14.80 -25.54 -5.01
CA LEU A 215 -16.03 -24.77 -5.24
C LEU A 215 -16.05 -24.18 -6.65
N ARG A 216 -17.26 -23.97 -7.20
CA ARG A 216 -17.44 -23.19 -8.43
C ARG A 216 -16.89 -21.76 -8.23
N PRO A 217 -16.33 -21.10 -9.27
CA PRO A 217 -15.65 -19.80 -9.14
C PRO A 217 -16.44 -18.74 -8.38
N VAL A 218 -17.74 -18.57 -8.67
CA VAL A 218 -18.61 -17.60 -7.97
C VAL A 218 -18.76 -17.91 -6.48
N ARG A 219 -18.93 -19.20 -6.11
CA ARG A 219 -19.02 -19.61 -4.69
C ARG A 219 -17.68 -19.45 -3.97
N ARG A 220 -16.57 -19.73 -4.67
CA ARG A 220 -15.22 -19.54 -4.14
C ARG A 220 -14.95 -18.06 -3.84
N ALA A 221 -15.29 -17.16 -4.77
CA ALA A 221 -15.15 -15.72 -4.59
C ALA A 221 -16.08 -15.19 -3.49
N GLY A 222 -17.33 -15.65 -3.44
CA GLY A 222 -18.26 -15.28 -2.37
C GLY A 222 -17.79 -15.74 -0.99
N ALA A 223 -17.24 -16.95 -0.87
CA ALA A 223 -16.69 -17.45 0.38
C ALA A 223 -15.44 -16.67 0.83
N TYR A 224 -14.56 -16.28 -0.11
CA TYR A 224 -13.45 -15.37 0.17
C TYR A 224 -13.95 -14.04 0.75
N TRP A 225 -14.94 -13.43 0.12
CA TRP A 225 -15.53 -12.17 0.57
C TRP A 225 -16.14 -12.29 1.97
N ALA A 226 -16.92 -13.34 2.23
CA ALA A 226 -17.54 -13.57 3.53
C ALA A 226 -16.53 -13.79 4.67
N VAL A 227 -15.35 -14.35 4.37
CA VAL A 227 -14.30 -14.58 5.37
C VAL A 227 -13.49 -13.32 5.68
N ASN A 228 -13.25 -12.47 4.68
CA ASN A 228 -12.41 -11.27 4.86
C ASN A 228 -13.18 -10.06 5.35
N TRP A 229 -14.45 -9.93 4.94
CA TRP A 229 -15.32 -8.79 5.26
C TRP A 229 -16.73 -9.30 5.58
N PRO A 230 -16.92 -10.05 6.68
CA PRO A 230 -18.25 -10.53 7.08
C PRO A 230 -19.25 -9.38 7.24
N GLU A 231 -18.78 -8.20 7.66
CA GLU A 231 -19.58 -6.99 7.80
C GLU A 231 -20.03 -6.37 6.47
N TRP A 232 -19.43 -6.75 5.33
CA TRP A 232 -19.88 -6.34 3.99
C TRP A 232 -20.72 -7.41 3.29
N ALA A 233 -20.83 -8.62 3.86
CA ALA A 233 -21.75 -9.64 3.35
C ALA A 233 -23.22 -9.20 3.51
N ASP A 234 -23.51 -8.41 4.54
CA ASP A 234 -24.77 -7.69 4.72
C ASP A 234 -24.48 -6.23 5.14
N PRO A 235 -24.14 -5.35 4.19
CA PRO A 235 -23.60 -4.04 4.50
C PRO A 235 -24.66 -3.15 5.15
N GLN A 236 -24.38 -2.71 6.38
CA GLN A 236 -25.23 -1.79 7.13
C GLN A 236 -24.73 -0.35 6.96
N ALA A 237 -25.56 0.53 6.41
CA ALA A 237 -25.21 1.95 6.31
C ALA A 237 -25.13 2.59 7.70
N THR A 238 -24.21 3.54 7.85
CA THR A 238 -24.04 4.28 9.11
C THR A 238 -25.33 5.00 9.53
N ALA A 239 -25.59 5.06 10.84
CA ALA A 239 -26.77 5.75 11.38
C ALA A 239 -26.80 7.25 11.06
N VAL A 240 -25.63 7.83 10.73
CA VAL A 240 -25.45 9.23 10.31
C VAL A 240 -26.21 9.54 9.01
N LEU A 241 -26.40 8.56 8.13
CA LEU A 241 -27.17 8.73 6.92
C LEU A 241 -28.68 8.69 7.22
N ALA A 242 -29.39 9.77 6.91
CA ALA A 242 -30.85 9.79 6.88
C ALA A 242 -31.40 9.19 5.56
N GLU A 243 -32.68 8.84 5.55
CA GLU A 243 -33.35 8.50 4.29
C GLU A 243 -33.52 9.75 3.39
N PRO A 244 -33.46 9.61 2.05
CA PRO A 244 -33.30 8.38 1.26
C PRO A 244 -31.83 7.97 1.01
N TYR A 245 -30.87 8.68 1.62
CA TYR A 245 -29.43 8.47 1.35
C TYR A 245 -28.92 7.15 1.92
N ARG A 246 -29.45 6.72 3.07
CA ARG A 246 -29.14 5.42 3.67
C ARG A 246 -29.50 4.27 2.74
N ALA A 247 -30.73 4.22 2.23
CA ALA A 247 -31.16 3.20 1.27
C ALA A 247 -30.27 3.17 0.01
N ARG A 248 -29.93 4.34 -0.54
CA ARG A 248 -29.04 4.46 -1.71
C ARG A 248 -27.62 3.96 -1.44
N ALA A 249 -27.04 4.31 -0.28
CA ALA A 249 -25.72 3.85 0.12
C ALA A 249 -25.68 2.33 0.30
N MET A 250 -26.70 1.73 0.91
CA MET A 250 -26.80 0.27 1.04
C MET A 250 -26.97 -0.44 -0.30
N ALA A 251 -27.83 0.08 -1.18
CA ALA A 251 -28.02 -0.47 -2.52
C ALA A 251 -26.72 -0.44 -3.33
N TRP A 252 -26.01 0.69 -3.28
CA TRP A 252 -24.70 0.82 -3.91
C TRP A 252 -23.67 -0.15 -3.31
N ALA A 253 -23.57 -0.26 -1.98
CA ALA A 253 -22.62 -1.16 -1.33
C ALA A 253 -22.85 -2.62 -1.73
N ARG A 254 -24.10 -3.08 -1.75
CA ARG A 254 -24.46 -4.44 -2.21
C ARG A 254 -24.08 -4.68 -3.67
N ALA A 255 -24.37 -3.72 -4.55
CA ALA A 255 -24.01 -3.81 -5.96
C ALA A 255 -22.48 -3.88 -6.12
N TRP A 256 -21.74 -3.03 -5.42
CA TRP A 256 -20.28 -3.02 -5.47
C TRP A 256 -19.67 -4.35 -5.00
N VAL A 257 -20.14 -4.92 -3.88
CA VAL A 257 -19.67 -6.23 -3.40
C VAL A 257 -19.98 -7.34 -4.41
N ALA A 258 -21.19 -7.34 -4.98
CA ALA A 258 -21.57 -8.32 -6.00
C ALA A 258 -20.71 -8.21 -7.27
N ASP A 259 -20.38 -7.00 -7.70
CA ASP A 259 -19.49 -6.75 -8.83
C ASP A 259 -18.07 -7.26 -8.53
N ARG A 260 -17.54 -7.04 -7.32
CA ARG A 260 -16.23 -7.56 -6.92
C ARG A 260 -16.18 -9.09 -6.87
N ILE A 261 -17.22 -9.73 -6.35
CA ILE A 261 -17.36 -11.20 -6.36
C ILE A 261 -17.34 -11.71 -7.80
N THR A 262 -18.10 -11.05 -8.69
CA THR A 262 -18.19 -11.42 -10.11
C THR A 262 -16.84 -11.27 -10.80
N GLN A 263 -16.17 -10.12 -10.63
CA GLN A 263 -14.84 -9.86 -11.19
C GLN A 263 -13.80 -10.91 -10.77
N HIS A 264 -13.80 -11.34 -9.49
CA HIS A 264 -12.89 -12.39 -9.02
C HIS A 264 -13.24 -13.77 -9.57
N ALA A 265 -14.53 -14.07 -9.71
CA ALA A 265 -15.01 -15.32 -10.27
C ALA A 265 -14.66 -15.44 -11.76
N GLU A 266 -14.87 -14.39 -12.55
CA GLU A 266 -14.54 -14.32 -13.97
C GLU A 266 -13.03 -14.41 -14.21
N ALA A 267 -12.23 -13.73 -13.38
CA ALA A 267 -10.78 -13.83 -13.43
C ALA A 267 -10.24 -15.18 -12.90
N GLY A 268 -11.10 -16.06 -12.39
CA GLY A 268 -10.71 -17.38 -11.89
C GLY A 268 -9.73 -17.33 -10.71
N ARG A 269 -9.70 -16.23 -9.94
CA ARG A 269 -8.70 -16.02 -8.88
C ARG A 269 -8.86 -17.03 -7.74
N SER A 270 -7.73 -17.51 -7.22
CA SER A 270 -7.63 -18.13 -5.90
C SER A 270 -7.77 -17.07 -4.80
N TRP A 271 -7.99 -17.48 -3.55
CA TRP A 271 -8.11 -16.53 -2.43
C TRP A 271 -6.85 -15.68 -2.24
N ALA A 272 -5.64 -16.24 -2.38
CA ALA A 272 -4.40 -15.46 -2.30
C ALA A 272 -4.27 -14.43 -3.43
N GLN A 273 -4.74 -14.76 -4.64
CA GLN A 273 -4.75 -13.83 -5.76
C GLN A 273 -5.81 -12.74 -5.60
N ALA A 274 -6.98 -13.09 -5.06
CA ALA A 274 -8.03 -12.12 -4.75
C ALA A 274 -7.56 -11.17 -3.63
N ASP A 275 -6.91 -11.69 -2.59
CA ASP A 275 -6.34 -10.92 -1.48
C ASP A 275 -5.26 -9.96 -1.96
N ALA A 276 -4.27 -10.44 -2.72
CA ALA A 276 -3.25 -9.58 -3.30
C ALA A 276 -3.87 -8.47 -4.18
N HIS A 277 -4.90 -8.81 -4.96
CA HIS A 277 -5.61 -7.85 -5.81
C HIS A 277 -6.40 -6.82 -5.00
N ASP A 278 -7.13 -7.23 -3.97
CA ASP A 278 -7.97 -6.35 -3.16
C ASP A 278 -7.17 -5.53 -2.15
N ALA A 279 -5.98 -6.00 -1.75
CA ALA A 279 -5.04 -5.20 -0.97
C ALA A 279 -4.61 -3.93 -1.72
N PHE A 280 -4.51 -4.00 -3.06
CA PHE A 280 -4.13 -2.87 -3.88
C PHE A 280 -5.32 -2.16 -4.54
N TYR A 281 -6.34 -2.87 -5.01
CA TYR A 281 -7.44 -2.31 -5.81
C TYR A 281 -8.82 -2.37 -5.13
N PRO A 282 -9.62 -1.28 -5.17
CA PRO A 282 -9.35 -0.03 -5.90
C PRO A 282 -8.29 0.83 -5.21
N HIS A 283 -7.33 1.33 -6.00
CA HIS A 283 -6.32 2.30 -5.54
C HIS A 283 -6.72 3.69 -6.00
N ASP A 284 -6.59 4.64 -5.10
CA ASP A 284 -6.90 6.04 -5.33
C ASP A 284 -5.65 6.88 -5.23
N LEU A 285 -5.44 7.77 -6.21
CA LEU A 285 -4.39 8.78 -6.10
C LEU A 285 -4.77 9.78 -5.02
N LEU A 286 -3.84 10.01 -4.09
CA LEU A 286 -3.98 11.03 -3.07
C LEU A 286 -3.90 12.42 -3.73
N PRO A 287 -4.85 13.33 -3.42
CA PRO A 287 -4.71 14.73 -3.80
C PRO A 287 -3.42 15.32 -3.23
N ALA A 288 -2.71 16.20 -3.95
CA ALA A 288 -1.45 16.79 -3.47
C ALA A 288 -1.53 17.43 -2.07
N ALA A 289 -0.49 17.25 -1.26
CA ALA A 289 -0.34 17.81 0.08
C ALA A 289 0.19 19.25 0.07
N GLY A 290 0.79 19.68 -1.05
CA GLY A 290 1.42 20.98 -1.20
C GLY A 290 1.92 21.21 -2.64
N GLU A 291 2.89 22.11 -2.78
CA GLU A 291 3.46 22.48 -4.08
C GLU A 291 4.47 21.47 -4.62
N VAL A 292 5.10 20.69 -3.74
CA VAL A 292 6.07 19.65 -4.12
C VAL A 292 5.32 18.44 -4.67
N GLN A 293 5.78 17.92 -5.81
CA GLN A 293 5.27 16.68 -6.36
C GLN A 293 5.56 15.52 -5.39
N GLU A 294 4.50 14.88 -4.90
CA GLU A 294 4.59 13.63 -4.14
C GLU A 294 4.55 12.44 -5.12
N ALA A 295 5.41 11.45 -4.89
CA ALA A 295 5.41 10.23 -5.68
C ALA A 295 5.91 9.04 -4.87
N SER A 296 5.55 7.83 -5.30
CA SER A 296 6.12 6.60 -4.77
C SER A 296 6.68 5.76 -5.91
N PRO A 297 7.95 5.29 -5.84
CA PRO A 297 8.50 4.39 -6.84
C PRO A 297 7.69 3.09 -6.98
N TYR A 298 7.05 2.63 -5.90
CA TYR A 298 6.17 1.45 -5.90
C TYR A 298 4.92 1.62 -6.76
N LEU A 299 4.50 2.86 -7.02
CA LEU A 299 3.27 3.18 -7.77
C LEU A 299 3.54 3.57 -9.24
N THR A 300 4.80 3.55 -9.68
CA THR A 300 5.13 3.76 -11.10
C THR A 300 4.63 2.59 -11.94
N GLN A 301 4.25 2.86 -13.19
CA GLN A 301 3.82 1.82 -14.13
C GLN A 301 4.87 0.72 -14.29
N THR A 302 6.15 1.12 -14.38
CA THR A 302 7.32 0.24 -14.50
C THR A 302 7.38 -0.75 -13.33
N PHE A 303 7.29 -0.25 -12.10
CA PHE A 303 7.37 -1.11 -10.92
C PHE A 303 6.12 -1.96 -10.73
N LEU A 304 4.92 -1.39 -10.91
CA LEU A 304 3.65 -2.10 -10.78
C LEU A 304 3.61 -3.32 -11.70
N SER A 305 4.00 -3.15 -12.96
CA SER A 305 4.01 -4.23 -13.96
C SER A 305 4.96 -5.36 -13.55
N ALA A 306 6.14 -5.02 -13.02
CA ALA A 306 7.13 -5.98 -12.54
C ALA A 306 6.66 -6.71 -11.27
N ALA A 307 6.11 -5.97 -10.29
CA ALA A 307 5.64 -6.54 -9.04
C ALA A 307 4.42 -7.47 -9.21
N TRP A 308 3.52 -7.16 -10.16
CA TRP A 308 2.40 -8.04 -10.51
C TRP A 308 2.83 -9.34 -11.20
N ALA A 309 4.01 -9.36 -11.84
CA ALA A 309 4.56 -10.58 -12.42
C ALA A 309 5.25 -11.48 -11.40
N LEU A 310 5.50 -10.99 -10.18
CA LEU A 310 6.13 -11.78 -9.13
C LEU A 310 5.19 -12.89 -8.64
N PRO A 311 5.65 -14.16 -8.59
CA PRO A 311 4.87 -15.22 -7.96
C PRO A 311 4.54 -14.87 -6.51
N LEU A 312 3.28 -15.02 -6.10
CA LEU A 312 2.83 -14.65 -4.74
C LEU A 312 3.62 -15.36 -3.63
N ALA A 313 4.06 -16.59 -3.86
CA ALA A 313 4.87 -17.34 -2.91
C ALA A 313 6.28 -16.74 -2.72
N ASP A 314 6.81 -16.05 -3.72
CA ASP A 314 8.13 -15.41 -3.65
C ASP A 314 8.09 -14.13 -2.80
N ARG A 315 6.89 -13.58 -2.51
CA ARG A 315 6.74 -12.48 -1.55
C ARG A 315 7.15 -12.86 -0.12
N TYR A 316 7.11 -14.16 0.21
CA TYR A 316 7.51 -14.68 1.52
C TYR A 316 8.94 -15.24 1.48
N GLY A 317 9.80 -14.75 2.37
CA GLY A 317 11.21 -15.15 2.46
C GLY A 317 11.45 -16.07 3.64
N PRO A 318 11.25 -17.40 3.56
CA PRO A 318 11.21 -18.30 4.71
C PRO A 318 12.51 -18.37 5.54
N HIS A 319 13.63 -17.89 4.99
CA HIS A 319 14.94 -17.91 5.64
C HIS A 319 15.21 -16.67 6.49
N LEU A 320 14.40 -15.61 6.39
CA LEU A 320 14.62 -14.38 7.13
C LEU A 320 14.31 -14.57 8.63
N PRO A 321 15.06 -13.89 9.52
CA PRO A 321 15.07 -14.17 10.95
C PRO A 321 13.73 -13.88 11.66
N THR A 322 13.08 -12.76 11.32
CA THR A 322 11.86 -12.30 12.00
C THR A 322 10.63 -12.49 11.11
N ALA A 323 9.43 -12.66 11.72
CA ALA A 323 8.18 -12.80 10.96
C ALA A 323 7.94 -11.59 10.05
N TYR A 324 8.16 -10.38 10.59
CA TYR A 324 8.07 -9.13 9.84
C TYR A 324 8.95 -9.15 8.58
N TRP A 325 10.22 -9.55 8.70
CA TRP A 325 11.12 -9.62 7.53
C TRP A 325 10.70 -10.70 6.54
N ARG A 326 10.23 -11.86 7.01
CA ARG A 326 9.73 -12.90 6.10
C ARG A 326 8.53 -12.41 5.28
N CYS A 327 7.64 -11.60 5.87
CA CYS A 327 6.49 -11.01 5.19
C CYS A 327 6.83 -9.78 4.33
N LYS A 328 7.98 -9.15 4.55
CA LYS A 328 8.53 -8.04 3.74
C LYS A 328 9.76 -8.44 2.94
N ALA A 329 9.87 -9.71 2.55
CA ALA A 329 11.11 -10.24 1.96
C ALA A 329 11.50 -9.52 0.66
N GLN A 330 10.51 -9.12 -0.14
CA GLN A 330 10.75 -8.42 -1.40
C GLN A 330 11.27 -7.01 -1.18
N VAL A 331 10.73 -6.27 -0.20
CA VAL A 331 11.23 -4.94 0.18
C VAL A 331 12.68 -5.01 0.66
N ILE A 332 13.03 -6.04 1.44
CA ILE A 332 14.42 -6.28 1.88
C ILE A 332 15.35 -6.60 0.71
N SER A 333 14.81 -7.20 -0.35
CA SER A 333 15.60 -7.55 -1.54
C SER A 333 15.86 -6.37 -2.47
N LEU A 334 15.10 -5.27 -2.35
CA LEU A 334 15.36 -4.03 -3.08
C LEU A 334 16.70 -3.44 -2.63
#